data_AF-A0A938CUV7-F1
#
_entry.id   AF-A0A938CUV7-F1
#
_cell.length_a   1.000
_cell.length_b   1.000
_cell.length_c   1.000
_cell.angle_alpha   90.00
_cell.angle_beta   90.00
_cell.angle_gamma   90.00
#
_symmetry.space_group_name_H-M   'P 1'
#
loop_
_entity.id
_entity.type
_entity.pdbx_description
1 polymer ?
#
loop_
_entity_poly.entity_id
_entity_poly.type
_entity_poly.pdbx_seq_one_letter_code
_entity_poly.pdbx_strand_id
1 'polypeptide(L)' 'MNEPRRRVLRPRDAASLLLVRAVPDGTFEVLMGRRHHGHVFMPGAWVFPGGRVEPGD' A
#
# COMPACT_ATOMS: atom_id res chain seq x y z
N MET A 1 34.96 -4.44 -19.10
CA MET A 1 34.30 -3.76 -17.97
C MET A 1 32.91 -4.36 -17.86
N ASN A 2 32.67 -5.23 -16.89
CA ASN A 2 31.44 -6.02 -16.79
C ASN A 2 30.49 -5.29 -15.83
N GLU A 3 29.39 -4.72 -16.32
CA GLU A 3 28.38 -4.12 -15.43
C GLU A 3 27.66 -5.22 -14.63
N PRO A 4 27.42 -5.03 -13.32
CA PRO A 4 26.63 -5.97 -12.55
C PRO A 4 25.19 -5.94 -13.07
N ARG A 5 24.72 -7.10 -13.59
CA ARG A 5 23.33 -7.27 -14.01
C ARG A 5 22.40 -6.84 -12.87
N ARG A 6 21.55 -5.84 -13.11
CA ARG A 6 20.56 -5.36 -12.14
C ARG A 6 19.68 -6.53 -11.72
N ARG A 7 19.80 -6.95 -10.45
CA ARG A 7 19.00 -8.03 -9.90
C ARG A 7 17.54 -7.59 -9.89
N VAL A 8 16.72 -8.20 -10.75
CA VAL A 8 15.28 -7.98 -10.76
C VAL A 8 14.69 -8.62 -9.50
N LEU A 9 14.08 -7.80 -8.65
CA LEU A 9 13.37 -8.29 -7.46
C LEU A 9 12.04 -8.90 -7.90
N ARG A 10 11.68 -10.05 -7.31
CA ARG A 10 10.34 -10.63 -7.51
C ARG A 10 9.33 -9.83 -6.67
N PRO A 11 8.21 -9.37 -7.25
CA PRO A 11 7.11 -8.82 -6.48
C PRO A 11 6.62 -9.79 -5.40
N ARG A 12 6.06 -9.25 -4.32
CA ARG A 12 5.39 -10.03 -3.27
C ARG A 12 3.89 -9.82 -3.41
N ASP A 13 3.14 -10.89 -3.16
CA ASP A 13 1.68 -10.81 -3.11
C ASP A 13 1.24 -9.92 -1.96
N ALA A 14 0.24 -9.09 -2.24
CA ALA A 14 -0.30 -8.10 -1.31
C ALA A 14 -1.76 -7.82 -1.68
N ALA A 15 -2.54 -7.40 -0.69
CA ALA A 15 -3.92 -6.97 -0.87
C ALA A 15 -4.15 -5.62 -0.18
N SER A 16 -5.18 -4.90 -0.62
CA SER A 16 -5.62 -3.64 -0.02
C SER A 16 -7.14 -3.63 0.10
N LEU A 17 -7.64 -3.04 1.18
CA LEU A 17 -9.06 -2.86 1.44
C LEU A 17 -9.45 -1.42 1.13
N LEU A 18 -10.46 -1.25 0.27
CA LEU A 18 -11.08 0.04 0.00
C LEU A 18 -12.40 0.10 0.75
N LEU A 19 -12.39 0.78 1.92
CA LEU A 19 -13.62 1.04 2.66
C LEU A 19 -14.24 2.34 2.13
N VAL A 20 -15.44 2.21 1.58
CA VAL A 20 -16.16 3.30 0.91
C VAL A 20 -17.40 3.66 1.73
N ARG A 21 -17.61 4.96 1.95
CA ARG A 21 -18.83 5.51 2.57
C ARG A 21 -19.54 6.41 1.58
N ALA A 22 -20.77 6.06 1.21
CA ALA A 22 -21.60 6.95 0.41
C ALA A 22 -22.03 8.18 1.22
N VAL A 23 -22.14 9.33 0.57
CA VAL A 23 -22.61 10.59 1.19
C VAL A 23 -23.82 11.16 0.44
N PRO A 24 -24.67 11.98 1.09
CA PRO A 24 -25.97 12.38 0.53
C PRO A 24 -25.92 13.18 -0.78
N ASP A 25 -24.80 13.83 -1.09
CA ASP A 25 -24.61 14.59 -2.34
C ASP A 25 -24.29 13.71 -3.56
N GLY A 26 -24.30 12.37 -3.38
CA GLY A 26 -24.00 11.40 -4.43
C GLY A 26 -22.51 11.12 -4.61
N THR A 27 -21.63 11.73 -3.81
CA THR A 27 -20.20 11.40 -3.77
C THR A 27 -19.91 10.26 -2.79
N PHE A 28 -18.64 9.90 -2.65
CA PHE A 28 -18.20 8.91 -1.69
C PHE A 28 -16.90 9.35 -1.02
N GLU A 29 -16.73 8.91 0.22
CA GLU A 29 -15.50 9.04 0.98
C GLU A 29 -14.81 7.68 1.08
N VAL A 30 -13.49 7.71 1.24
CA VAL A 30 -12.66 6.51 1.43
C VAL A 30 -11.85 6.61 2.71
N LEU A 31 -11.70 5.49 3.42
CA LEU A 31 -10.79 5.42 4.56
C LEU A 31 -9.34 5.33 4.07
N MET A 32 -8.51 6.27 4.53
CA MET A 32 -7.06 6.24 4.34
C MET A 32 -6.32 6.43 5.66
N GLY A 33 -5.18 5.77 5.79
CA GLY A 33 -4.22 6.01 6.86
C GLY A 33 -3.03 6.82 6.37
N ARG A 34 -2.42 7.60 7.26
CA ARG A 34 -1.12 8.25 7.00
C ARG A 34 -0.01 7.44 7.65
N ARG A 35 0.97 7.00 6.88
CA ARG A 35 2.11 6.25 7.42
C ARG A 35 2.89 7.11 8.40
N HIS A 36 3.22 6.54 9.55
CA HIS A 36 4.11 7.17 10.53
C HIS A 36 5.45 7.57 9.88
N HIS A 37 6.02 8.71 10.29
CA HIS A 37 7.23 9.26 9.67
C HIS A 37 8.49 8.40 9.88
N GLY A 38 8.48 7.52 10.89
CA GLY A 38 9.57 6.57 11.16
C GLY A 38 9.55 5.30 10.30
N HIS A 39 8.61 5.11 9.37
CA HIS A 39 8.61 3.91 8.53
C HIS A 39 9.74 3.93 7.50
N VAL A 40 10.44 2.80 7.38
CA VAL A 40 11.54 2.60 6.40
C VAL A 40 11.06 2.62 4.94
N PHE A 41 9.76 2.51 4.70
CA PHE A 41 9.17 2.47 3.36
C PHE A 41 7.99 3.43 3.21
N MET A 42 8.16 4.43 2.35
CA MET A 42 7.21 5.53 2.07
C MET A 42 6.62 6.19 3.34
N PRO A 43 7.47 6.79 4.21
CA PRO A 43 6.99 7.51 5.39
C PRO A 43 6.11 8.71 5.02
N GLY A 44 5.10 9.00 5.82
CA GLY A 44 4.21 10.16 5.64
C GLY A 44 3.18 10.04 4.52
N ALA A 45 3.23 8.99 3.69
CA ALA A 45 2.29 8.76 2.60
C ALA A 45 0.88 8.45 3.11
N TRP A 46 -0.13 8.92 2.38
CA TRP A 46 -1.51 8.45 2.51
C TRP A 46 -1.68 7.12 1.78
N VAL A 47 -2.24 6.14 2.46
CA VAL A 47 -2.39 4.77 1.95
C VAL A 47 -3.75 4.19 2.32
N PHE A 48 -4.25 3.28 1.48
CA PHE A 48 -5.35 2.41 1.89
C PHE A 48 -4.85 1.37 2.91
N PRO A 49 -5.73 0.90 3.82
CA PRO A 49 -5.43 -0.25 4.66
C PRO A 49 -5.06 -1.46 3.79
N GLY A 50 -4.00 -2.18 4.17
CA GLY A 50 -3.52 -3.31 3.39
C GLY A 50 -2.15 -3.77 3.83
N GLY A 51 -1.66 -4.81 3.17
CA GLY A 51 -0.41 -5.45 3.55
C GLY A 51 0.01 -6.57 2.61
N ARG A 52 1.19 -7.11 2.90
CA ARG A 52 1.68 -8.34 2.29
C ARG A 52 0.81 -9.51 2.76
N VAL A 53 0.57 -10.46 1.87
CA VAL A 53 -0.08 -11.74 2.21
C VAL A 53 0.87 -12.60 3.06
N GLU A 54 0.40 -13.10 4.19
CA GLU A 54 1.08 -14.04 5.06
C GLU A 54 0.50 -15.46 4.91
N PRO A 55 1.25 -16.52 5.30
CA PRO A 55 0.71 -17.87 5.30
C PRO A 55 -0.52 -17.98 6.22
N GLY A 56 -1.68 -18.29 5.65
CA GLY A 56 -2.94 -18.45 6.39
C GLY A 56 -3.94 -17.30 6.23
N ASP A 57 -3.57 -16.24 5.50
CA ASP A 57 -4.53 -15.28 4.93
C ASP A 57 -5.45 -15.93 3.88
#